data_AF-A0A661P1Z9-F1
#
_entry.id   AF-A0A661P1Z9-F1
#
_cell.length_a   1.000
_cell.length_b   1.000
_cell.length_c   1.000
_cell.angle_alpha   90.00
_cell.angle_beta   90.00
_cell.angle_gamma   90.00
#
_symmetry.space_group_name_H-M   'P 1'
#
loop_
_entity.id
_entity.type
_entity.pdbx_description
1 polymer ?
#
loop_
_entity_poly.entity_id
_entity_poly.type
_entity_poly.pdbx_seq_one_letter_code
_entity_poly.pdbx_strand_id
1 'polypeptide(L)'
;NRFCLGGALMGRLMLQTGSRALGSVSWRVATAAPWLLTVLWAAGLGLVACAEPDGAGVPVTAVPAGSCECAAAAPVVDPALLAFLSKAKAIHHQADMAEEDQAPEQAIEVLLRLVDGPVPGGQEPPPEVREVLADTLARLAELRSARGGFEAAKQDVQRGLALAVKRSHYRGRLMEVLGVVEQRLHRKLLDDGDEGAAKEAKNRAIEAFGQAVAIQDDVIRDALGDGGR
;
A
#
# COMPACT_ATOMS: atom_id res chain seq x y z
N ASN A 1 -60.00 -27.18 54.75
CA ASN A 1 -58.62 -27.70 54.59
C ASN A 1 -57.73 -26.54 54.19
N ARG A 2 -57.10 -25.86 55.16
CA ARG A 2 -55.85 -26.21 55.88
C ARG A 2 -54.63 -25.54 55.21
N PHE A 3 -54.05 -24.58 55.95
CA PHE A 3 -52.63 -24.22 56.09
C PHE A 3 -51.88 -23.66 54.86
N CYS A 4 -50.93 -22.73 54.94
CA CYS A 4 -50.45 -21.71 55.90
C CYS A 4 -49.03 -21.32 55.43
N LEU A 5 -48.64 -20.05 55.64
CA LEU A 5 -47.29 -19.54 55.93
C LEU A 5 -46.22 -19.69 54.81
N GLY A 6 -45.45 -18.67 54.41
CA GLY A 6 -45.02 -17.46 55.10
C GLY A 6 -43.49 -17.48 55.27
N GLY A 7 -42.86 -16.32 55.09
CA GLY A 7 -41.61 -16.00 55.81
C GLY A 7 -40.33 -15.92 54.98
N ALA A 8 -39.83 -14.68 54.87
CA ALA A 8 -38.51 -14.31 54.42
C ALA A 8 -37.39 -14.69 55.42
N LEU A 9 -36.18 -14.92 54.91
CA LEU A 9 -34.90 -14.72 55.62
C LEU A 9 -33.80 -14.53 54.56
N MET A 10 -33.33 -13.29 54.33
CA MET A 10 -32.12 -12.73 54.96
C MET A 10 -30.88 -13.61 54.77
N GLY A 11 -30.11 -13.30 53.72
CA GLY A 11 -28.76 -13.82 53.48
C GLY A 11 -27.88 -12.71 52.91
N ARG A 12 -27.73 -11.63 53.70
CA ARG A 12 -26.88 -10.47 53.41
C ARG A 12 -25.45 -10.85 53.81
N LEU A 13 -24.65 -11.41 52.89
CA LEU A 13 -23.20 -11.52 53.11
C LEU A 13 -22.49 -10.34 52.47
N MET A 14 -22.06 -9.48 53.37
CA MET A 14 -21.23 -8.32 53.18
C MET A 14 -19.79 -8.70 52.82
N LEU A 15 -19.16 -7.83 52.01
CA LEU A 15 -17.76 -7.43 52.08
C LEU A 15 -16.68 -8.49 51.80
N GLN A 16 -16.18 -8.48 50.57
CA GLN A 16 -14.71 -8.44 50.40
C GLN A 16 -14.33 -7.61 49.16
N THR A 17 -14.31 -6.30 49.37
CA THR A 17 -13.65 -5.32 48.53
C THR A 17 -12.13 -5.55 48.62
N GLY A 18 -11.59 -6.32 47.69
CA GLY A 18 -10.16 -6.43 47.44
C GLY A 18 -9.68 -5.25 46.60
N SER A 19 -9.60 -4.07 47.20
CA SER A 19 -8.90 -2.90 46.65
C SER A 19 -7.41 -3.22 46.59
N ARG A 20 -6.95 -3.84 45.49
CA ARG A 20 -5.51 -3.87 45.18
C ARG A 20 -5.10 -2.47 44.80
N ALA A 21 -4.28 -1.89 45.66
CA ALA A 21 -3.67 -0.59 45.51
C ALA A 21 -3.12 -0.42 44.09
N LEU A 22 -3.70 0.57 43.40
CA LEU A 22 -3.09 1.22 42.26
C LEU A 22 -1.74 1.76 42.73
N GLY A 23 -0.68 1.02 42.46
CA GLY A 23 0.67 1.55 42.47
C GLY A 23 0.72 2.62 41.39
N SER A 24 0.61 3.88 41.79
CA SER A 24 0.88 5.03 40.95
C SER A 24 2.36 4.97 40.56
N VAL A 25 2.66 4.34 39.42
CA VAL A 25 3.97 4.48 38.78
C VAL A 25 4.03 5.91 38.25
N SER A 26 4.59 6.80 39.06
CA SER A 26 4.97 8.14 38.64
C SER A 26 6.07 8.00 37.59
N TRP A 27 5.71 8.01 36.32
CA TRP A 27 6.66 8.26 35.25
C TRP A 27 7.13 9.70 35.40
N ARG A 28 8.26 9.88 36.09
CA ARG A 28 8.98 11.14 36.05
C ARG A 28 9.42 11.33 34.60
N VAL A 29 8.71 12.21 33.91
CA VAL A 29 9.13 12.77 32.62
C VAL A 29 10.47 13.45 32.87
N ALA A 30 11.56 12.79 32.50
CA ALA A 30 12.87 13.40 32.44
C ALA A 30 12.86 14.37 31.25
N THR A 31 12.52 15.62 31.52
CA THR A 31 12.75 16.74 30.61
C THR A 31 14.25 16.98 30.50
N ALA A 32 14.89 16.36 29.50
CA ALA A 32 16.27 16.64 29.14
C ALA A 32 16.30 17.60 27.94
N ALA A 33 16.53 18.88 28.28
CA ALA A 33 17.24 19.94 27.57
C ALA A 33 17.23 19.99 26.01
N PRO A 34 16.68 21.06 25.40
CA PRO A 34 16.90 21.37 24.00
C PRO A 34 18.27 22.02 23.82
N TRP A 35 19.22 21.32 23.19
CA TRP A 35 20.44 21.94 22.71
C TRP A 35 20.19 22.58 21.35
N LEU A 36 20.06 23.91 21.39
CA LEU A 36 20.28 24.82 20.29
C LEU A 36 21.65 24.54 19.65
N LEU A 37 21.65 24.00 18.44
CA LEU A 37 22.79 24.09 17.52
C LEU A 37 22.29 24.72 16.22
N THR A 38 22.24 26.05 16.25
CA THR A 38 22.25 26.91 15.06
C THR A 38 23.59 26.74 14.35
N VAL A 39 23.60 26.02 13.22
CA VAL A 39 24.72 26.08 12.28
C VAL A 39 24.29 26.97 11.12
N LEU A 40 24.80 28.21 11.15
CA LEU A 40 24.89 29.08 9.98
C LEU A 40 25.68 28.35 8.88
N TRP A 41 25.04 28.02 7.76
CA TRP A 41 25.76 27.78 6.52
C TRP A 41 25.73 29.05 5.67
N ALA A 42 26.91 29.63 5.55
CA ALA A 42 27.21 30.80 4.77
C ALA A 42 27.02 30.56 3.28
N ALA A 43 26.53 31.61 2.62
CA ALA A 43 26.37 31.72 1.19
C ALA A 43 27.67 31.42 0.42
N GLY A 44 27.57 30.48 -0.53
CA GLY A 44 28.52 30.30 -1.62
C GLY A 44 27.80 30.45 -2.95
N LEU A 45 27.59 31.69 -3.40
CA LEU A 45 27.17 32.02 -4.76
C LEU A 45 28.32 31.67 -5.72
N GLY A 46 28.26 30.49 -6.34
CA GLY A 46 29.08 30.11 -7.48
C GLY A 46 28.27 30.23 -8.76
N LEU A 47 28.36 31.37 -9.45
CA LEU A 47 27.92 31.52 -10.84
C LEU A 47 28.91 30.75 -11.72
N VAL A 48 28.56 29.52 -12.10
CA VAL A 48 29.25 28.80 -13.18
C VAL A 48 28.46 29.01 -14.45
N ALA A 49 28.94 29.96 -15.26
CA ALA A 49 28.54 30.15 -16.64
C ALA A 49 29.14 29.00 -17.48
N CYS A 50 28.31 28.08 -17.94
CA CYS A 50 28.69 27.15 -18.99
C CYS A 50 28.39 27.80 -20.35
N ALA A 51 29.46 28.16 -21.06
CA ALA A 51 29.43 28.62 -22.43
C ALA A 51 28.84 27.53 -23.36
N GLU A 52 27.93 27.93 -24.24
CA GLU A 52 27.49 27.12 -25.37
C GLU A 52 28.67 26.89 -26.32
N PRO A 53 29.02 25.64 -26.65
CA PRO A 53 29.94 25.37 -27.74
C PRO A 53 29.21 25.58 -29.08
N ASP A 54 29.69 26.55 -29.85
CA ASP A 54 29.40 26.70 -31.29
C ASP A 54 29.83 25.42 -32.03
N GLY A 55 28.91 24.46 -32.11
CA GLY A 55 29.04 23.24 -32.89
C GLY A 55 28.91 23.58 -34.37
N ALA A 56 30.05 23.78 -35.02
CA ALA A 56 30.19 23.87 -36.47
C ALA A 56 29.33 22.81 -37.17
N GLY A 57 28.41 23.27 -38.01
CA GLY A 57 27.54 22.43 -38.82
C GLY A 57 28.36 21.54 -39.74
N VAL A 58 28.32 20.24 -39.47
CA VAL A 58 28.73 19.22 -40.44
C VAL A 58 27.69 19.24 -41.56
N PRO A 59 28.08 19.42 -42.84
CA PRO A 59 27.13 19.31 -43.94
C PRO A 59 26.64 17.86 -44.01
N VAL A 60 25.41 17.63 -43.57
CA VAL A 60 24.71 16.37 -43.80
C VAL A 60 24.43 16.30 -45.29
N THR A 61 25.23 15.54 -46.02
CA THR A 61 24.95 15.15 -47.39
C THR A 61 23.60 14.46 -47.43
N ALA A 62 22.62 15.09 -48.08
CA ALA A 62 21.31 14.52 -48.31
C ALA A 62 21.46 13.18 -49.07
N VAL A 63 21.25 12.08 -48.35
CA VAL A 63 21.06 10.77 -48.96
C VAL A 63 19.75 10.86 -49.77
N PRO A 64 19.74 10.48 -51.06
CA PRO A 64 18.52 10.53 -51.85
C PRO A 64 17.46 9.68 -51.15
N ALA A 65 16.31 10.29 -50.92
CA ALA A 65 15.12 9.64 -50.40
C ALA A 65 14.66 8.58 -51.41
N GLY A 66 15.28 7.40 -51.37
CA GLY A 66 14.66 6.19 -51.85
C GLY A 66 13.37 6.05 -51.06
N SER A 67 12.25 6.11 -51.75
CA SER A 67 10.91 5.94 -51.21
C SER A 67 10.80 4.54 -50.63
N CYS A 68 11.24 4.38 -49.40
CA CYS A 68 10.89 3.25 -48.56
C CYS A 68 9.42 3.47 -48.21
N GLU A 69 8.53 3.04 -49.09
CA GLU A 69 7.12 2.84 -48.77
C GLU A 69 7.07 1.72 -47.73
N CYS A 70 7.29 2.10 -46.47
CA CYS A 70 6.76 1.34 -45.35
C CYS A 70 5.24 1.43 -45.51
N ALA A 71 4.65 0.44 -46.20
CA ALA A 71 3.22 0.18 -46.11
C ALA A 71 2.87 0.29 -44.62
N ALA A 72 2.02 1.26 -44.28
CA ALA A 72 1.76 1.67 -42.90
C ALA A 72 1.24 0.46 -42.11
N ALA A 73 2.18 -0.29 -41.53
CA ALA A 73 1.86 -1.43 -40.69
C ALA A 73 1.10 -0.88 -39.50
N ALA A 74 -0.03 -1.50 -39.17
CA ALA A 74 -0.76 -1.16 -37.97
C ALA A 74 0.22 -1.12 -36.79
N PRO A 75 0.15 -0.10 -35.92
CA PRO A 75 1.10 0.03 -34.82
C PRO A 75 1.10 -1.26 -34.00
N VAL A 76 2.28 -1.85 -33.84
CA VAL A 76 2.48 -3.13 -33.13
C VAL A 76 2.04 -3.05 -31.67
N VAL A 77 1.97 -1.83 -31.11
CA VAL A 77 1.53 -1.56 -29.75
C VAL A 77 0.49 -0.44 -29.75
N ASP A 78 -0.60 -0.63 -29.02
CA ASP A 78 -1.65 0.38 -28.82
C ASP A 78 -1.06 1.64 -28.14
N PRO A 79 -1.10 2.82 -28.79
CA PRO A 79 -0.61 4.07 -28.21
C PRO A 79 -1.33 4.46 -26.91
N ALA A 80 -2.62 4.15 -26.77
CA ALA A 80 -3.39 4.49 -25.58
C ALA A 80 -2.95 3.65 -24.37
N LEU A 81 -2.68 2.35 -24.60
CA LEU A 81 -2.09 1.47 -23.61
C LEU A 81 -0.72 2.00 -23.13
N LEU A 82 0.18 2.30 -24.07
CA LEU A 82 1.52 2.81 -23.72
C LEU A 82 1.46 4.13 -22.93
N ALA A 83 0.60 5.06 -23.36
CA ALA A 83 0.39 6.33 -22.66
C ALA A 83 -0.14 6.11 -21.23
N PHE A 84 -1.07 5.16 -21.04
CA PHE A 84 -1.60 4.82 -19.72
C PHE A 84 -0.51 4.22 -18.81
N LEU A 85 0.27 3.26 -19.30
CA LEU A 85 1.36 2.64 -18.53
C LEU A 85 2.44 3.67 -18.15
N SER A 86 2.77 4.58 -19.07
CA SER A 86 3.70 5.68 -18.79
C SER A 86 3.15 6.63 -17.72
N LYS A 87 1.87 7.03 -17.83
CA LYS A 87 1.19 7.84 -16.82
C LYS A 87 1.19 7.15 -15.45
N ALA A 88 0.88 5.85 -15.41
CA ALA A 88 0.84 5.09 -14.16
C ALA A 88 2.20 5.11 -13.46
N LYS A 89 3.30 4.85 -14.19
CA LYS A 89 4.65 4.93 -13.64
C LYS A 89 4.97 6.32 -13.07
N ALA A 90 4.60 7.38 -13.78
CA ALA A 90 4.81 8.76 -13.30
C ALA A 90 4.01 9.05 -12.01
N ILE A 91 2.76 8.57 -11.93
CA ILE A 91 1.91 8.70 -10.73
C ILE A 91 2.49 7.96 -9.53
N HIS A 92 3.01 6.74 -9.71
CA HIS A 92 3.68 6.01 -8.62
C HIS A 92 4.91 6.76 -8.13
N HIS A 93 5.74 7.29 -9.04
CA HIS A 93 6.89 8.10 -8.63
C HIS A 93 6.49 9.38 -7.87
N GLN A 94 5.39 10.02 -8.26
CA GLN A 94 4.85 11.16 -7.50
C GLN A 94 4.37 10.75 -6.10
N ALA A 95 3.79 9.57 -5.95
CA ALA A 95 3.40 9.04 -4.65
C ALA A 95 4.63 8.76 -3.77
N ASP A 96 5.70 8.21 -4.35
CA ASP A 96 6.97 8.00 -3.65
C ASP A 96 7.55 9.32 -3.12
N MET A 97 7.61 10.37 -3.96
CA MET A 97 8.06 11.70 -3.54
C MET A 97 7.20 12.27 -2.41
N ALA A 98 5.87 12.08 -2.47
CA ALA A 98 4.98 12.52 -1.40
C ALA A 98 5.20 11.74 -0.08
N GLU A 99 5.57 10.46 -0.14
CA GLU A 99 5.96 9.70 1.05
C GLU A 99 7.30 10.15 1.64
N GLU A 100 8.29 10.45 0.78
CA GLU A 100 9.58 11.03 1.18
C GLU A 100 9.40 12.36 1.91
N ASP A 101 8.46 13.19 1.42
CA ASP A 101 8.07 14.47 2.03
C ASP A 101 7.17 14.32 3.26
N GLN A 102 6.95 13.09 3.76
CA GLN A 102 6.07 12.78 4.89
C GLN A 102 4.62 13.28 4.68
N ALA A 103 4.15 13.28 3.43
CA ALA A 103 2.81 13.67 3.01
C ALA A 103 1.98 12.47 2.47
N PRO A 104 1.70 11.42 3.29
CA PRO A 104 1.02 10.21 2.83
C PRO A 104 -0.41 10.42 2.29
N GLU A 105 -1.10 11.49 2.68
CA GLU A 105 -2.39 11.90 2.12
C GLU A 105 -2.27 12.30 0.65
N GLN A 106 -1.20 13.02 0.32
CA GLN A 106 -0.91 13.44 -1.05
C GLN A 106 -0.55 12.21 -1.90
N ALA A 107 0.22 11.27 -1.35
CA ALA A 107 0.48 9.99 -2.00
C ALA A 107 -0.82 9.25 -2.33
N ILE A 108 -1.73 9.11 -1.34
CA ILE A 108 -3.04 8.50 -1.55
C ILE A 108 -3.84 9.24 -2.63
N GLU A 109 -3.91 10.57 -2.57
CA GLU A 109 -4.66 11.38 -3.53
C GLU A 109 -4.16 11.17 -4.97
N VAL A 110 -2.85 11.17 -5.17
CA VAL A 110 -2.24 11.00 -6.49
C VAL A 110 -2.50 9.60 -7.05
N LEU A 111 -2.41 8.54 -6.23
CA LEU A 111 -2.75 7.18 -6.64
C LEU A 111 -4.25 7.01 -6.95
N LEU A 112 -5.14 7.70 -6.22
CA LEU A 112 -6.58 7.67 -6.50
C LEU A 112 -6.91 8.19 -7.91
N ARG A 113 -6.18 9.21 -8.40
CA ARG A 113 -6.35 9.72 -9.77
C ARG A 113 -6.08 8.67 -10.85
N LEU A 114 -5.31 7.62 -10.53
CA LEU A 114 -5.07 6.52 -11.45
C LEU A 114 -6.22 5.50 -11.42
N VAL A 115 -6.63 5.06 -10.23
CA VAL A 115 -7.65 3.99 -10.09
C VAL A 115 -9.09 4.46 -10.34
N ASP A 116 -9.36 5.75 -10.18
CA ASP A 116 -10.68 6.35 -10.43
C ASP A 116 -10.71 7.15 -11.76
N GLY A 117 -9.60 7.15 -12.51
CA GLY A 117 -9.46 7.86 -13.78
C GLY A 117 -9.90 7.05 -15.00
N PRO A 118 -9.81 7.64 -16.22
CA PRO A 118 -10.10 6.92 -17.47
C PRO A 118 -9.14 5.75 -17.69
N VAL A 119 -9.70 4.60 -18.09
CA VAL A 119 -8.99 3.34 -18.28
C VAL A 119 -9.11 2.89 -19.75
N PRO A 120 -7.99 2.59 -20.45
CA PRO A 120 -8.04 1.96 -21.77
C PRO A 120 -8.82 0.65 -21.75
N GLY A 121 -9.70 0.43 -22.73
CA GLY A 121 -10.60 -0.74 -22.76
C GLY A 121 -11.86 -0.60 -21.90
N GLY A 122 -12.01 0.49 -21.14
CA GLY A 122 -13.23 0.79 -20.38
C GLY A 122 -13.55 -0.29 -19.33
N GLN A 123 -14.67 -0.99 -19.50
CA GLN A 123 -15.13 -2.02 -18.56
C GLN A 123 -14.31 -3.31 -18.64
N GLU A 124 -13.66 -3.57 -19.78
CA GLU A 124 -12.81 -4.74 -19.98
C GLU A 124 -11.38 -4.30 -20.32
N PRO A 125 -10.63 -3.79 -19.34
CA PRO A 125 -9.28 -3.34 -19.56
C PRO A 125 -8.33 -4.47 -19.98
N PRO A 126 -7.32 -4.17 -20.82
CA PRO A 126 -6.25 -5.11 -21.15
C PRO A 126 -5.58 -5.70 -19.89
N PRO A 127 -5.02 -6.91 -19.95
CA PRO A 127 -4.33 -7.54 -18.82
C PRO A 127 -3.32 -6.62 -18.14
N GLU A 128 -2.47 -5.93 -18.90
CA GLU A 128 -1.42 -5.04 -18.41
C GLU A 128 -2.00 -3.88 -17.60
N VAL A 129 -3.16 -3.36 -18.02
CA VAL A 129 -3.88 -2.29 -17.31
C VAL A 129 -4.46 -2.80 -16.00
N ARG A 130 -5.08 -3.99 -16.00
CA ARG A 130 -5.62 -4.62 -14.78
C ARG A 130 -4.53 -4.89 -13.75
N GLU A 131 -3.36 -5.33 -14.21
CA GLU A 131 -2.19 -5.60 -13.37
C GLU A 131 -1.67 -4.33 -12.70
N VAL A 132 -1.48 -3.25 -13.45
CA VAL A 132 -1.07 -1.94 -12.90
C VAL A 132 -2.10 -1.39 -11.91
N LEU A 133 -3.40 -1.51 -12.21
CA LEU A 133 -4.45 -1.08 -11.30
C LEU A 133 -4.49 -1.93 -10.03
N ALA A 134 -4.29 -3.24 -10.13
CA ALA A 134 -4.20 -4.14 -8.98
C ALA A 134 -3.02 -3.80 -8.07
N ASP A 135 -1.85 -3.51 -8.64
CA ASP A 135 -0.67 -3.07 -7.88
C ASP A 135 -0.89 -1.71 -7.20
N THR A 136 -1.51 -0.77 -7.90
CA THR A 136 -1.88 0.54 -7.35
C THR A 136 -2.83 0.42 -6.16
N LEU A 137 -3.81 -0.50 -6.23
CA LEU A 137 -4.73 -0.76 -5.13
C LEU A 137 -4.03 -1.45 -3.94
N ALA A 138 -3.05 -2.31 -4.19
CA ALA A 138 -2.21 -2.85 -3.14
C ALA A 138 -1.42 -1.73 -2.43
N ARG A 139 -0.85 -0.79 -3.19
CA ARG A 139 -0.14 0.39 -2.64
C ARG A 139 -1.07 1.30 -1.82
N LEU A 140 -2.29 1.57 -2.30
CA LEU A 140 -3.30 2.31 -1.54
C LEU A 140 -3.66 1.65 -0.21
N ALA A 141 -3.79 0.32 -0.19
CA ALA A 141 -4.07 -0.43 1.02
C ALA A 141 -2.92 -0.36 2.04
N GLU A 142 -1.66 -0.41 1.57
CA GLU A 142 -0.49 -0.20 2.43
C GLU A 142 -0.49 1.19 3.07
N LEU A 143 -0.71 2.25 2.29
CA LEU A 143 -0.74 3.63 2.79
C LEU A 143 -1.87 3.86 3.80
N ARG A 144 -3.08 3.38 3.48
CA ARG A 144 -4.25 3.55 4.35
C ARG A 144 -4.13 2.78 5.65
N SER A 145 -3.67 1.53 5.60
CA SER A 145 -3.52 0.72 6.82
C SER A 145 -2.38 1.19 7.72
N ALA A 146 -1.32 1.81 7.16
CA ALA A 146 -0.26 2.44 7.97
C ALA A 146 -0.79 3.54 8.88
N ARG A 147 -1.98 4.08 8.55
CA ARG A 147 -2.63 5.19 9.26
C ARG A 147 -3.89 4.77 10.03
N GLY A 148 -4.10 3.46 10.22
CA GLY A 148 -5.27 2.94 10.91
C GLY A 148 -6.54 2.84 10.05
N GLY A 149 -6.48 3.17 8.76
CA GLY A 149 -7.58 3.02 7.80
C GLY A 149 -7.78 1.57 7.35
N PHE A 150 -7.97 0.64 8.29
CA PHE A 150 -7.95 -0.81 8.01
C PHE A 150 -9.08 -1.26 7.09
N GLU A 151 -10.31 -0.79 7.32
CA GLU A 151 -11.45 -1.19 6.48
C GLU A 151 -11.34 -0.65 5.05
N ALA A 152 -10.91 0.60 4.90
CA ALA A 152 -10.63 1.17 3.58
C ALA A 152 -9.51 0.40 2.85
N ALA A 153 -8.45 0.02 3.57
CA ALA A 153 -7.38 -0.78 3.01
C ALA A 153 -7.85 -2.18 2.56
N LYS A 154 -8.70 -2.85 3.34
CA LYS A 154 -9.30 -4.14 2.94
C LYS A 154 -10.17 -4.01 1.69
N GLN A 155 -10.93 -2.91 1.57
CA GLN A 155 -11.73 -2.63 0.37
C GLN A 155 -10.84 -2.44 -0.87
N ASP A 156 -9.71 -1.74 -0.76
CA ASP A 156 -8.78 -1.61 -1.88
C ASP A 156 -8.20 -2.96 -2.29
N VAL A 157 -7.81 -3.81 -1.34
CA VAL A 157 -7.37 -5.18 -1.62
C VAL A 157 -8.47 -5.96 -2.37
N GLN A 158 -9.71 -5.89 -1.92
CA GLN A 158 -10.83 -6.57 -2.59
C GLN A 158 -11.04 -6.06 -4.02
N ARG A 159 -11.00 -4.74 -4.24
CA ARG A 159 -11.03 -4.14 -5.58
C ARG A 159 -9.89 -4.68 -6.45
N GLY A 160 -8.68 -4.79 -5.90
CA GLY A 160 -7.51 -5.31 -6.60
C GLY A 160 -7.66 -6.79 -6.96
N LEU A 161 -8.17 -7.61 -6.05
CA LEU A 161 -8.41 -9.05 -6.27
C LEU A 161 -9.46 -9.30 -7.35
N ALA A 162 -10.42 -8.38 -7.54
CA ALA A 162 -11.38 -8.45 -8.64
C ALA A 162 -10.74 -8.20 -10.01
N LEU A 163 -9.63 -7.45 -10.08
CA LEU A 163 -8.86 -7.22 -11.31
C LEU A 163 -7.87 -8.38 -11.57
N ALA A 164 -7.22 -8.87 -10.52
CA ALA A 164 -6.25 -9.96 -10.54
C ALA A 164 -6.92 -11.34 -10.50
N VAL A 165 -7.72 -11.64 -11.53
CA VAL A 165 -8.54 -12.86 -11.63
C VAL A 165 -7.70 -14.12 -11.81
N LYS A 166 -6.62 -14.03 -12.60
CA LYS A 166 -5.71 -15.15 -12.83
C LYS A 166 -4.68 -15.25 -11.70
N ARG A 167 -4.12 -16.45 -11.53
CA ARG A 167 -2.90 -16.63 -10.75
C ARG A 167 -1.80 -15.77 -11.38
N SER A 168 -1.26 -14.84 -10.60
CA SER A 168 -0.26 -13.87 -11.04
C SER A 168 0.50 -13.33 -9.84
N HIS A 169 1.67 -12.76 -10.10
CA HIS A 169 2.44 -12.02 -9.11
C HIS A 169 1.58 -10.97 -8.37
N TYR A 170 0.74 -10.23 -9.11
CA TYR A 170 -0.13 -9.18 -8.56
C TYR A 170 -1.19 -9.72 -7.60
N ARG A 171 -1.76 -10.89 -7.88
CA ARG A 171 -2.69 -11.55 -6.95
C ARG A 171 -1.98 -11.96 -5.66
N GLY A 172 -0.76 -12.49 -5.77
CA GLY A 172 0.08 -12.81 -4.61
C GLY A 172 0.40 -11.57 -3.77
N ARG A 173 0.79 -10.47 -4.41
CA ARG A 173 1.06 -9.16 -3.77
C ARG A 173 -0.15 -8.63 -3.01
N LEU A 174 -1.36 -8.73 -3.56
CA LEU A 174 -2.59 -8.31 -2.86
C LEU A 174 -2.85 -9.15 -1.59
N MET A 175 -2.59 -10.46 -1.63
CA MET A 175 -2.71 -11.32 -0.46
C MET A 175 -1.64 -11.02 0.60
N GLU A 176 -0.41 -10.72 0.18
CA GLU A 176 0.65 -10.24 1.07
C GLU A 176 0.23 -8.96 1.79
N VAL A 177 -0.27 -7.97 1.03
CA VAL A 177 -0.73 -6.70 1.59
C VAL A 177 -1.92 -6.90 2.52
N LEU A 178 -2.86 -7.80 2.22
CA LEU A 178 -3.93 -8.17 3.15
C LEU A 178 -3.37 -8.67 4.48
N GLY A 179 -2.34 -9.52 4.43
CA GLY A 179 -1.62 -9.98 5.61
C GLY A 179 -1.03 -8.84 6.42
N VAL A 180 -0.41 -7.86 5.76
CA VAL A 180 0.13 -6.64 6.40
C VAL A 180 -0.98 -5.79 7.04
N VAL A 181 -2.12 -5.62 6.37
CA VAL A 181 -3.28 -4.88 6.89
C VAL A 181 -3.79 -5.55 8.18
N GLU A 182 -4.02 -6.86 8.15
CA GLU A 182 -4.49 -7.63 9.30
C GLU A 182 -3.45 -7.67 10.43
N GLN A 183 -2.15 -7.72 10.12
CA GLN A 183 -1.08 -7.62 11.12
C GLN A 183 -1.09 -6.25 11.84
N ARG A 184 -1.31 -5.15 11.09
CA ARG A 184 -1.42 -3.81 11.68
C ARG A 184 -2.69 -3.69 12.54
N LEU A 185 -3.81 -4.24 12.08
CA LEU A 185 -5.05 -4.31 12.86
C LEU A 185 -4.86 -5.13 14.15
N HIS A 186 -4.18 -6.28 14.08
CA HIS A 186 -3.84 -7.09 15.25
C HIS A 186 -3.12 -6.26 16.32
N ARG A 187 -2.09 -5.50 15.93
CA ARG A 187 -1.37 -4.62 16.86
C ARG A 187 -2.29 -3.56 17.47
N LYS A 188 -3.09 -2.89 16.65
CA LYS A 188 -4.05 -1.90 17.14
C LYS A 188 -5.03 -2.48 18.17
N LEU A 189 -5.54 -3.69 17.93
CA LEU A 189 -6.49 -4.36 18.83
C LEU A 189 -5.83 -4.76 20.15
N LEU A 190 -4.55 -5.16 20.14
CA LEU A 190 -3.79 -5.37 21.38
C LEU A 190 -3.63 -4.08 22.18
N ASP A 191 -3.31 -2.96 21.51
CA ASP A 191 -3.17 -1.66 22.16
C ASP A 191 -4.51 -1.20 22.78
N ASP A 192 -5.64 -1.60 22.20
CA ASP A 192 -6.99 -1.35 22.71
C ASP A 192 -7.43 -2.32 23.82
N GLY A 193 -6.64 -3.38 24.09
CA GLY A 193 -6.96 -4.42 25.08
C GLY A 193 -7.97 -5.47 24.60
N ASP A 194 -8.30 -5.51 23.30
CA ASP A 194 -9.19 -6.52 22.72
C ASP A 194 -8.38 -7.75 22.25
N GLU A 195 -7.97 -8.57 23.21
CA GLU A 195 -7.16 -9.77 22.95
C GLU A 195 -7.88 -10.79 22.05
N GLY A 196 -9.22 -10.85 22.14
CA GLY A 196 -10.05 -11.76 21.36
C GLY A 196 -10.00 -11.42 19.87
N ALA A 197 -10.37 -10.18 19.53
CA ALA A 197 -10.32 -9.71 18.15
C ALA A 197 -8.89 -9.65 17.62
N ALA A 198 -7.90 -9.32 18.47
CA ALA A 198 -6.49 -9.32 18.09
C ALA A 198 -6.04 -10.72 17.64
N LYS A 199 -6.44 -11.78 18.35
CA LYS A 199 -6.12 -13.16 17.97
C LYS A 199 -6.73 -13.53 16.61
N GLU A 200 -7.97 -13.12 16.36
CA GLU A 200 -8.62 -13.35 15.07
C GLU A 200 -7.90 -12.63 13.93
N ALA A 201 -7.54 -11.36 14.11
CA ALA A 201 -6.77 -10.59 13.13
C ALA A 201 -5.41 -11.24 12.84
N LYS A 202 -4.72 -11.74 13.86
CA LYS A 202 -3.48 -12.50 13.69
C LYS A 202 -3.68 -13.75 12.84
N ASN A 203 -4.75 -14.51 13.08
CA ASN A 203 -5.04 -15.72 12.29
C ASN A 203 -5.32 -15.37 10.83
N ARG A 204 -6.11 -14.33 10.56
CA ARG A 204 -6.35 -13.84 9.19
C ARG A 204 -5.08 -13.37 8.51
N ALA A 205 -4.17 -12.70 9.23
CA ALA A 205 -2.87 -12.31 8.69
C ALA A 205 -2.04 -13.52 8.26
N ILE A 206 -1.94 -14.55 9.12
CA ILE A 206 -1.21 -15.80 8.81
C ILE A 206 -1.80 -16.49 7.59
N GLU A 207 -3.13 -16.59 7.53
CA GLU A 207 -3.82 -17.19 6.40
C GLU A 207 -3.53 -16.42 5.09
N ALA A 208 -3.62 -15.09 5.11
CA ALA A 208 -3.36 -14.26 3.95
C ALA A 208 -1.91 -14.40 3.45
N PHE A 209 -0.93 -14.40 4.35
CA PHE A 209 0.47 -14.65 3.99
C PHE A 209 0.68 -16.06 3.43
N GLY A 210 0.04 -17.08 4.02
CA GLY A 210 0.08 -18.45 3.51
C GLY A 210 -0.48 -18.55 2.07
N GLN A 211 -1.57 -17.86 1.78
CA GLN A 211 -2.12 -17.77 0.43
C GLN A 211 -1.18 -17.02 -0.53
N ALA A 212 -0.53 -15.94 -0.08
CA ALA A 212 0.44 -15.20 -0.89
C ALA A 212 1.61 -16.10 -1.33
N VAL A 213 2.20 -16.86 -0.39
CA VAL A 213 3.27 -17.83 -0.66
C VAL A 213 2.80 -18.89 -1.65
N ALA A 214 1.65 -19.52 -1.41
CA ALA A 214 1.13 -20.55 -2.30
C ALA A 214 0.91 -20.04 -3.74
N ILE A 215 0.40 -18.82 -3.90
CA ILE A 215 0.23 -18.19 -5.22
C ILE A 215 1.59 -17.94 -5.90
N GLN A 216 2.58 -17.45 -5.15
CA GLN A 216 3.92 -17.17 -5.68
C GLN A 216 4.66 -18.45 -6.08
N ASP A 217 4.56 -19.50 -5.27
CA ASP A 217 5.14 -20.82 -5.59
C ASP A 217 4.57 -21.38 -6.89
N ASP A 218 3.27 -21.24 -7.10
CA ASP A 218 2.60 -21.62 -8.34
C ASP A 218 3.08 -20.79 -9.54
N VAL A 219 3.19 -19.46 -9.39
CA VAL A 219 3.71 -18.57 -10.45
C VAL A 219 5.15 -18.94 -10.81
N ILE A 220 5.99 -19.24 -9.82
CA ILE A 220 7.38 -19.67 -10.04
C ILE A 220 7.41 -21.01 -10.78
N ARG A 221 6.60 -21.98 -10.35
CA ARG A 221 6.50 -23.29 -11.00
C ARG A 221 6.07 -23.17 -12.45
N ASP A 222 5.04 -22.37 -12.73
CA ASP A 222 4.53 -22.15 -14.09
C ASP A 222 5.56 -21.45 -14.98
N ALA A 223 6.36 -20.52 -14.42
CA ALA A 223 7.39 -19.80 -15.17
C ALA A 223 8.64 -20.66 -15.49
N LEU A 224 9.00 -21.59 -14.60
CA LEU A 224 10.20 -22.44 -14.76
C LEU A 224 9.91 -23.76 -15.51
N GLY A 225 8.65 -24.19 -15.61
CA GLY A 225 8.27 -25.47 -16.20
C GLY A 225 8.88 -26.67 -15.47
N ASP A 226 9.11 -27.77 -16.20
CA ASP A 226 9.65 -29.03 -15.64
C ASP A 226 11.16 -28.97 -15.30
N GLY A 227 11.86 -27.88 -15.64
CA GLY A 227 13.32 -27.75 -15.50
C GLY A 227 13.80 -27.20 -14.14
N GLY A 228 12.90 -26.93 -13.20
CA GLY A 228 13.20 -26.26 -11.93
C GLY A 228 13.49 -27.16 -10.73
N ARG A 229 13.93 -28.41 -10.93
CA ARG A 229 14.33 -29.35 -9.86
C ARG A 229 15.79 -29.74 -9.93
#